data_AF-A0A1I7UW71-F1
#
_entry.id   AF-A0A1I7UW71-F1
#
_cell.length_a   1.000
_cell.length_b   1.000
_cell.length_c   1.000
_cell.angle_alpha   90.00
_cell.angle_beta   90.00
_cell.angle_gamma   90.00
#
_symmetry.space_group_name_H-M   'P 1'
#
loop_
_entity.id
_entity.type
_entity.pdbx_description
1 polymer ?
#
loop_
_entity_poly.entity_id
_entity_poly.type
_entity_poly.pdbx_seq_one_letter_code
_entity_poly.pdbx_strand_id
1 'polypeptide(L)'
;MWKLCTILIYIFLTFLALLCITFALSVAYISAVIFLPTYFPTQIHKFSRTWDIEASLDLNDPSVKLSPWGLPYDSECGGIRMVFLDMDCMEPARKCQELIEEYEKEYGKTKKEKEEFLNIAKYCFDASRCMQEMACKEATYQFNRFNKNPHNFFLNYSNFSTCISQFYRVIRDDSFDNCTWNYPFLSVSYLCSCHLKSIIQKDPLIKNHAYSQGKLCFLSFANQFCDVEIVDYLENYYEFFLEFAMSPSIDDCGVFEKFEALGCKDSMDFFQKSKESLEMGNQTQKDYEIMGFECREVQNRIQNLTNPCGIPQEFQMKMNEFCEKMNFFSSPFWKCVQRMKSENIQPDLLLYPHFIGLQFGDDTDSCTIFREDSVKNIMIEYCGSEVIDGFEKEKSYLLKMWNCI
;
A
#
# COMPACT_ATOMS: atom_id res chain seq x y z
N MET A 1 -32.83 -87.71 0.88
CA MET A 1 -32.11 -86.72 1.72
C MET A 1 -30.97 -86.02 0.99
N TRP A 2 -30.03 -86.73 0.33
CA TRP A 2 -28.85 -86.09 -0.27
C TRP A 2 -29.14 -85.05 -1.38
N LYS A 3 -30.13 -85.31 -2.25
CA LYS A 3 -30.55 -84.36 -3.29
C LYS A 3 -31.11 -83.04 -2.73
N LEU A 4 -31.79 -83.08 -1.58
CA LEU A 4 -32.33 -81.89 -0.91
C LEU A 4 -31.23 -81.03 -0.27
N CYS A 5 -30.24 -81.64 0.37
CA CYS A 5 -29.07 -80.91 0.88
C CYS A 5 -28.26 -80.25 -0.24
N THR A 6 -28.15 -80.91 -1.39
CA THR A 6 -27.40 -80.35 -2.53
C THR A 6 -28.08 -79.09 -3.06
N ILE A 7 -29.42 -79.10 -3.18
CA ILE A 7 -30.20 -77.94 -3.63
C ILE A 7 -30.10 -76.78 -2.63
N LEU A 8 -30.18 -77.06 -1.32
CA LEU A 8 -30.05 -76.03 -0.28
C LEU A 8 -28.65 -75.38 -0.25
N ILE A 9 -27.59 -76.16 -0.48
CA ILE A 9 -26.22 -75.63 -0.58
C ILE A 9 -26.08 -74.71 -1.80
N TYR A 10 -26.65 -75.08 -2.96
CA TYR A 10 -26.64 -74.22 -4.13
C TYR A 10 -27.38 -72.90 -3.89
N ILE A 11 -28.55 -72.93 -3.23
CA ILE A 11 -29.31 -71.72 -2.89
C ILE A 11 -28.50 -70.82 -1.95
N PHE A 12 -27.87 -71.40 -0.92
CA PHE A 12 -27.05 -70.65 0.04
C PHE A 12 -25.83 -70.01 -0.63
N LEU A 13 -25.13 -70.74 -1.50
CA LEU A 13 -23.98 -70.22 -2.24
C LEU A 13 -24.39 -69.10 -3.22
N THR A 14 -25.53 -69.22 -3.90
CA THR A 14 -26.03 -68.13 -4.75
C THR A 14 -26.39 -66.88 -3.95
N PHE A 15 -26.93 -67.04 -2.74
CA PHE A 15 -27.26 -65.91 -1.87
C PHE A 15 -26.00 -65.21 -1.37
N LEU A 16 -24.97 -65.99 -1.00
CA LEU A 16 -23.68 -65.46 -0.56
C LEU A 16 -22.97 -64.71 -1.70
N ALA A 17 -23.01 -65.24 -2.92
CA ALA A 17 -22.44 -64.59 -4.11
C ALA A 17 -23.13 -63.26 -4.43
N LEU A 18 -24.47 -63.21 -4.35
CA LEU A 18 -25.24 -61.98 -4.53
C LEU A 18 -24.87 -60.93 -3.47
N LEU A 19 -24.69 -61.33 -2.21
CA LEU A 19 -24.30 -60.44 -1.11
C LEU A 19 -22.88 -59.88 -1.30
N CYS A 20 -21.93 -60.69 -1.78
CA CYS A 20 -20.59 -60.21 -2.11
C CYS A 20 -20.59 -59.24 -3.29
N ILE A 21 -21.43 -59.48 -4.31
CA ILE A 21 -21.54 -58.58 -5.46
C ILE A 21 -22.14 -57.24 -5.05
N THR A 22 -23.21 -57.23 -4.24
CA THR A 22 -23.81 -55.97 -3.77
C THR A 22 -22.86 -55.18 -2.87
N PHE A 23 -22.08 -55.86 -2.03
CA PHE A 23 -21.05 -55.21 -1.22
C PHE A 23 -19.90 -54.67 -2.08
N ALA A 24 -19.45 -55.39 -3.10
CA ALA A 24 -18.42 -54.90 -4.03
C ALA A 24 -18.93 -53.70 -4.84
N LEU A 25 -20.20 -53.72 -5.29
CA LEU A 25 -20.81 -52.61 -6.01
C LEU A 25 -21.03 -51.39 -5.13
N SER A 26 -21.41 -51.56 -3.85
CA SER A 26 -21.56 -50.43 -2.93
C SER A 26 -20.21 -49.81 -2.59
N VAL A 27 -19.16 -50.61 -2.35
CA VAL A 27 -17.79 -50.12 -2.17
C VAL A 27 -17.30 -49.41 -3.43
N ALA A 28 -17.49 -49.99 -4.61
CA ALA A 28 -17.10 -49.37 -5.89
C ALA A 28 -17.87 -48.07 -6.16
N TYR A 29 -19.16 -48.00 -5.83
CA TYR A 29 -19.97 -46.80 -5.95
C TYR A 29 -19.50 -45.70 -4.99
N ILE A 30 -19.24 -46.05 -3.72
CA ILE A 30 -18.69 -45.12 -2.73
C ILE A 30 -17.30 -44.64 -3.20
N SER A 31 -16.44 -45.54 -3.66
CA SER A 31 -15.13 -45.18 -4.20
C SER A 31 -15.25 -44.28 -5.43
N ALA A 32 -16.19 -44.54 -6.34
CA ALA A 32 -16.38 -43.74 -7.53
C ALA A 32 -16.97 -42.35 -7.23
N VAL A 33 -17.97 -42.25 -6.36
CA VAL A 33 -18.63 -40.98 -6.03
C VAL A 33 -17.75 -40.11 -5.14
N ILE A 34 -16.97 -40.71 -4.24
CA ILE A 34 -16.14 -39.96 -3.28
C ILE A 34 -14.75 -39.65 -3.85
N PHE A 35 -14.11 -40.58 -4.57
CA PHE A 35 -12.69 -40.42 -4.97
C PHE A 35 -12.46 -40.05 -6.44
N LEU A 36 -13.40 -40.27 -7.38
CA LEU A 36 -13.19 -39.77 -8.74
C LEU A 36 -13.23 -38.24 -8.86
N PRO A 37 -14.11 -37.50 -8.13
CA PRO A 37 -14.12 -36.04 -8.20
C PRO A 37 -12.85 -35.39 -7.65
N THR A 38 -12.13 -36.08 -6.75
CA THR A 38 -10.86 -35.60 -6.19
C THR A 38 -9.67 -35.93 -7.10
N TYR A 39 -9.75 -36.96 -7.95
CA TYR A 39 -8.67 -37.34 -8.87
C TYR A 39 -8.77 -36.71 -10.26
N PHE A 40 -9.97 -36.35 -10.71
CA PHE A 40 -10.19 -35.65 -11.97
C PHE A 40 -10.88 -34.31 -11.69
N PRO A 41 -10.12 -33.20 -11.58
CA PRO A 41 -10.71 -31.86 -11.56
C PRO A 41 -11.25 -31.59 -12.96
N THR A 42 -12.49 -32.02 -13.23
CA THR A 42 -13.18 -31.59 -14.43
C THR A 42 -13.43 -30.10 -14.31
N GLN A 43 -12.82 -29.34 -15.21
CA GLN A 43 -13.01 -27.90 -15.38
C GLN A 43 -14.47 -27.64 -15.80
N ILE A 44 -15.41 -27.63 -14.85
CA ILE A 44 -16.80 -27.21 -15.06
C ILE A 44 -16.92 -25.66 -15.04
N HIS A 45 -15.79 -24.95 -14.93
CA HIS A 45 -15.70 -23.48 -14.86
C HIS A 45 -16.22 -22.69 -16.07
N LYS A 46 -16.90 -23.28 -17.06
CA LYS A 46 -17.42 -22.53 -18.22
C LYS A 46 -18.93 -22.49 -18.39
N PHE A 47 -19.74 -23.13 -17.54
CA PHE A 47 -21.20 -23.16 -17.75
C PHE A 47 -22.08 -22.49 -16.68
N SER A 48 -21.54 -21.94 -15.59
CA SER A 48 -22.34 -21.23 -14.57
C SER A 48 -22.05 -19.73 -14.47
N ARG A 49 -21.89 -19.04 -15.61
CA ARG A 49 -22.06 -17.57 -15.67
C ARG A 49 -23.52 -17.26 -15.99
N THR A 50 -24.42 -17.30 -15.00
CA THR A 50 -25.69 -16.54 -14.99
C THR A 50 -26.44 -16.77 -13.67
N TRP A 51 -25.91 -16.32 -12.53
CA TRP A 51 -26.77 -16.12 -11.36
C TRP A 51 -26.31 -14.86 -10.63
N ASP A 52 -26.82 -13.73 -11.11
CA ASP A 52 -26.74 -12.45 -10.43
C ASP A 52 -27.31 -12.60 -9.01
N ILE A 53 -26.48 -12.21 -8.04
CA ILE A 53 -26.84 -12.10 -6.63
C ILE A 53 -27.61 -10.79 -6.48
N GLU A 54 -28.90 -10.79 -6.76
CA GLU A 54 -29.79 -9.69 -6.36
C GLU A 54 -31.26 -10.11 -6.20
N ALA A 55 -31.56 -11.41 -6.21
CA ALA A 55 -32.86 -11.89 -5.77
C ALA A 55 -32.88 -11.95 -4.23
N SER A 56 -33.61 -11.01 -3.62
CA SER A 56 -33.92 -10.91 -2.20
C SER A 56 -34.53 -12.22 -1.67
N LEU A 57 -33.68 -13.13 -1.18
CA LEU A 57 -34.11 -14.29 -0.41
C LEU A 57 -34.41 -13.83 1.01
N ASP A 58 -35.66 -14.01 1.45
CA ASP A 58 -36.08 -13.75 2.82
C ASP A 58 -35.44 -14.80 3.74
N LEU A 59 -34.38 -14.39 4.45
CA LEU A 59 -33.65 -15.24 5.40
C LEU A 59 -34.50 -15.70 6.59
N ASN A 60 -35.73 -15.19 6.74
CA ASN A 60 -36.67 -15.63 7.75
C ASN A 60 -37.61 -16.76 7.28
N ASP A 61 -37.49 -17.24 6.04
CA ASP A 61 -38.28 -18.37 5.56
C ASP A 61 -37.79 -19.68 6.23
N PRO A 62 -38.62 -20.35 7.05
CA PRO A 62 -38.24 -21.57 7.76
C PRO A 62 -37.98 -22.78 6.84
N SER A 63 -38.26 -22.67 5.54
CA SER A 63 -37.96 -23.69 4.54
C SER A 63 -36.53 -23.61 3.99
N VAL A 64 -35.83 -22.49 4.20
CA VAL A 64 -34.43 -22.30 3.79
C VAL A 64 -33.53 -23.00 4.80
N LYS A 65 -32.98 -24.16 4.44
CA LYS A 65 -31.89 -24.76 5.22
C LYS A 65 -30.69 -23.84 5.11
N LEU A 66 -30.12 -23.45 6.25
CA LEU A 66 -28.89 -22.67 6.31
C LEU A 66 -27.70 -23.59 6.57
N SER A 67 -26.55 -23.25 6.01
CA SER A 67 -25.26 -23.82 6.39
C SER A 67 -24.90 -23.43 7.84
N PRO A 68 -23.95 -24.10 8.49
CA PRO A 68 -23.41 -23.68 9.80
C PRO A 68 -22.94 -22.22 9.85
N TRP A 69 -22.69 -21.60 8.70
CA TRP A 69 -22.19 -20.24 8.55
C TRP A 69 -23.27 -19.22 8.13
N GLY A 70 -24.54 -19.62 8.13
CA GLY A 70 -25.68 -18.71 7.93
C GLY A 70 -26.02 -18.39 6.47
N LEU A 71 -25.49 -19.16 5.50
CA LEU A 71 -25.86 -19.03 4.09
C LEU A 71 -26.91 -20.06 3.68
N PRO A 72 -27.78 -19.77 2.70
CA PRO A 72 -28.68 -20.77 2.12
C PRO A 72 -27.88 -22.00 1.67
N TYR A 73 -28.32 -23.16 2.13
CA TYR A 73 -27.66 -24.44 1.90
C TYR A 73 -27.55 -24.68 0.41
N ASP A 74 -26.30 -24.72 -0.06
CA ASP A 74 -25.98 -25.03 -1.44
C ASP A 74 -26.02 -26.55 -1.63
N SER A 75 -27.04 -27.03 -2.36
CA SER A 75 -27.15 -28.44 -2.73
C SER A 75 -25.96 -28.93 -3.55
N GLU A 76 -25.23 -28.05 -4.24
CA GLU A 76 -24.03 -28.39 -5.01
C GLU A 76 -22.83 -28.71 -4.12
N CYS A 77 -22.75 -28.12 -2.92
CA CYS A 77 -21.71 -28.49 -1.97
C CYS A 77 -22.04 -29.82 -1.29
N GLY A 78 -23.31 -30.04 -0.90
CA GLY A 78 -23.74 -31.27 -0.25
C GLY A 78 -23.07 -31.50 1.12
N GLY A 79 -23.62 -32.39 1.95
CA GLY A 79 -23.17 -32.54 3.35
C GLY A 79 -21.70 -32.92 3.52
N ILE A 80 -21.16 -33.74 2.60
CA ILE A 80 -19.79 -34.24 2.68
C ILE A 80 -18.76 -33.16 2.34
N ARG A 81 -18.96 -32.35 1.29
CA ARG A 81 -17.99 -31.29 0.97
C ARG A 81 -17.98 -30.18 2.00
N MET A 82 -19.11 -29.94 2.70
CA MET A 82 -19.14 -28.99 3.82
C MET A 82 -18.25 -29.45 4.99
N VAL A 83 -18.18 -30.76 5.26
CA VAL A 83 -17.27 -31.30 6.29
C VAL A 83 -15.82 -31.14 5.86
N PHE A 84 -15.50 -31.44 4.60
CA PHE A 84 -14.15 -31.21 4.08
C PHE A 84 -13.78 -29.72 4.04
N LEU A 85 -14.73 -28.83 3.70
CA LEU A 85 -14.49 -27.39 3.73
C LEU A 85 -14.10 -26.93 5.13
N ASP A 86 -14.80 -27.42 6.16
CA ASP A 86 -14.52 -27.10 7.54
C ASP A 86 -13.14 -27.62 7.98
N MET A 87 -12.91 -28.92 7.80
CA MET A 87 -11.70 -29.60 8.30
C MET A 87 -10.44 -29.27 7.48
N ASP A 88 -10.53 -29.32 6.15
CA ASP A 88 -9.36 -29.28 5.28
C ASP A 88 -9.02 -27.86 4.82
N CYS A 89 -9.97 -26.92 4.85
CA CYS A 89 -9.73 -25.54 4.41
C CYS A 89 -9.90 -24.50 5.53
N MET A 90 -11.02 -24.53 6.26
CA MET A 90 -11.35 -23.49 7.24
C MET A 90 -10.50 -23.58 8.50
N GLU A 91 -10.27 -24.78 9.03
CA GLU A 91 -9.38 -24.96 10.19
C GLU A 91 -7.94 -24.50 9.86
N PRO A 92 -7.34 -24.87 8.70
CA PRO A 92 -6.08 -24.29 8.27
C PRO A 92 -6.10 -22.78 8.08
N ALA A 93 -7.17 -22.22 7.52
CA ALA A 93 -7.32 -20.78 7.34
C ALA A 93 -7.36 -20.02 8.67
N ARG A 94 -8.07 -20.55 9.69
CA ARG A 94 -8.07 -19.97 11.04
C ARG A 94 -6.69 -20.00 11.67
N LYS A 95 -5.99 -21.14 11.56
CA LYS A 95 -4.61 -21.26 12.05
C LYS A 95 -3.65 -20.34 11.29
N CYS A 96 -3.87 -20.12 10.00
CA CYS A 96 -3.11 -19.14 9.22
C CYS A 96 -3.28 -17.73 9.80
N GLN A 97 -4.51 -17.31 10.13
CA GLN A 97 -4.75 -16.01 10.75
C GLN A 97 -4.01 -15.86 12.08
N GLU A 98 -4.06 -16.89 12.93
CA GLU A 98 -3.32 -16.91 14.20
C GLU A 98 -1.80 -16.76 13.99
N LEU A 99 -1.22 -17.49 13.01
CA LEU A 99 0.20 -17.40 12.67
C LEU A 99 0.59 -16.02 12.12
N ILE A 100 -0.26 -15.41 11.29
CA ILE A 100 -0.04 -14.04 10.80
C ILE A 100 -0.05 -13.07 11.99
N GLU A 101 -1.05 -13.10 12.86
CA GLU A 101 -1.14 -12.20 14.01
C GLU A 101 0.05 -12.33 14.96
N GLU A 102 0.52 -13.55 15.19
CA GLU A 102 1.73 -13.82 15.99
C GLU A 102 2.98 -13.26 15.30
N TYR A 103 3.09 -13.46 13.98
CA TYR A 103 4.18 -12.91 13.20
C TYR A 103 4.24 -11.38 13.31
N GLU A 104 3.11 -10.70 13.12
CA GLU A 104 3.00 -9.23 13.14
C GLU A 104 3.31 -8.63 14.52
N LYS A 105 2.90 -9.27 15.62
CA LYS A 105 3.16 -8.80 17.00
C LYS A 105 4.64 -8.73 17.35
N GLU A 106 5.41 -9.63 16.77
CA GLU A 106 6.84 -9.78 16.99
C GLU A 106 7.70 -9.12 15.90
N TYR A 107 7.08 -8.72 14.78
CA TYR A 107 7.75 -8.08 13.67
C TYR A 107 8.49 -6.81 14.13
N GLY A 108 9.78 -6.74 13.79
CA GLY A 108 10.67 -5.64 14.20
C GLY A 108 11.24 -5.71 15.63
N LYS A 109 10.82 -6.67 16.47
CA LYS A 109 11.38 -6.89 17.83
C LYS A 109 12.43 -7.99 17.87
N THR A 110 12.24 -9.03 17.06
CA THR A 110 13.19 -10.13 16.90
C THR A 110 13.72 -10.14 15.46
N LYS A 111 14.92 -10.69 15.28
CA LYS A 111 15.48 -10.92 13.93
C LYS A 111 14.75 -12.12 13.32
N LYS A 112 13.51 -11.92 12.91
CA LYS A 112 12.68 -12.98 12.32
C LYS A 112 13.33 -13.48 11.04
N GLU A 113 13.37 -14.81 10.91
CA GLU A 113 14.03 -15.47 9.80
C GLU A 113 13.12 -15.45 8.57
N LYS A 114 13.69 -15.11 7.40
CA LYS A 114 13.00 -15.14 6.10
C LYS A 114 12.24 -16.46 5.87
N GLU A 115 12.76 -17.56 6.41
CA GLU A 115 12.15 -18.88 6.34
C GLU A 115 10.81 -18.99 7.09
N GLU A 116 10.67 -18.37 8.26
CA GLU A 116 9.42 -18.33 9.03
C GLU A 116 8.31 -17.65 8.22
N PHE A 117 8.61 -16.48 7.65
CA PHE A 117 7.70 -15.74 6.78
C PHE A 117 7.23 -16.58 5.58
N LEU A 118 8.16 -17.20 4.85
CA LEU A 118 7.85 -17.99 3.67
C LEU A 118 6.99 -19.21 4.02
N ASN A 119 7.25 -19.86 5.16
CA ASN A 119 6.47 -21.00 5.63
C ASN A 119 5.03 -20.60 5.96
N ILE A 120 4.83 -19.48 6.66
CA ILE A 120 3.49 -18.95 6.97
C ILE A 120 2.76 -18.58 5.68
N ALA A 121 3.41 -17.83 4.78
CA ALA A 121 2.80 -17.41 3.52
C ALA A 121 2.34 -18.62 2.70
N LYS A 122 3.20 -19.62 2.52
CA LYS A 122 2.88 -20.85 1.80
C LYS A 122 1.69 -21.58 2.43
N TYR A 123 1.72 -21.77 3.74
CA TYR A 123 0.64 -22.42 4.49
C TYR A 123 -0.71 -21.72 4.27
N CYS A 124 -0.72 -20.39 4.32
CA CYS A 124 -1.91 -19.60 4.09
C CYS A 124 -2.43 -19.67 2.64
N PHE A 125 -1.53 -19.64 1.65
CA PHE A 125 -1.92 -19.81 0.24
C PHE A 125 -2.48 -21.21 -0.04
N ASP A 126 -1.92 -22.26 0.57
CA ASP A 126 -2.45 -23.62 0.44
C ASP A 126 -3.88 -23.73 1.02
N ALA A 127 -4.15 -23.10 2.17
CA ALA A 127 -5.49 -23.04 2.76
C ALA A 127 -6.49 -22.28 1.84
N SER A 128 -6.05 -21.18 1.23
CA SER A 128 -6.87 -20.42 0.28
C SER A 128 -7.17 -21.22 -0.99
N ARG A 129 -6.16 -21.93 -1.53
CA ARG A 129 -6.32 -22.80 -2.71
C ARG A 129 -7.32 -23.93 -2.44
N CYS A 130 -7.29 -24.53 -1.24
CA CYS A 130 -8.27 -25.54 -0.83
C CYS A 130 -9.71 -25.07 -1.02
N MET A 131 -10.04 -23.85 -0.57
CA MET A 131 -11.39 -23.28 -0.73
C MET A 131 -11.74 -23.04 -2.19
N GLN A 132 -10.78 -22.58 -2.99
CA GLN A 132 -10.96 -22.32 -4.41
C GLN A 132 -11.27 -23.60 -5.20
N GLU A 133 -10.62 -24.71 -4.84
CA GLU A 133 -10.76 -26.01 -5.53
C GLU A 133 -12.09 -26.74 -5.22
N MET A 134 -12.76 -26.42 -4.11
CA MET A 134 -14.00 -27.11 -3.71
C MET A 134 -15.23 -26.81 -4.59
N ALA A 135 -15.13 -25.80 -5.48
CA ALA A 135 -16.13 -25.48 -6.50
C ALA A 135 -17.58 -25.47 -5.97
N CYS A 136 -17.82 -24.82 -4.83
CA CYS A 136 -19.16 -24.62 -4.29
C CYS A 136 -19.36 -23.19 -3.76
N LYS A 137 -20.61 -22.76 -3.60
CA LYS A 137 -20.94 -21.36 -3.28
C LYS A 137 -20.42 -20.95 -1.90
N GLU A 138 -20.54 -21.82 -0.91
CA GLU A 138 -20.00 -21.58 0.43
C GLU A 138 -18.48 -21.44 0.39
N ALA A 139 -17.78 -22.37 -0.25
CA ALA A 139 -16.32 -22.32 -0.36
C ALA A 139 -15.84 -21.04 -1.09
N THR A 140 -16.56 -20.62 -2.14
CA THR A 140 -16.29 -19.36 -2.85
C THR A 140 -16.50 -18.14 -1.93
N TYR A 141 -17.57 -18.15 -1.12
CA TYR A 141 -17.82 -17.08 -0.15
C TYR A 141 -16.70 -17.00 0.90
N GLN A 142 -16.31 -18.14 1.48
CA GLN A 142 -15.23 -18.19 2.47
C GLN A 142 -13.88 -17.80 1.85
N PHE A 143 -13.60 -18.25 0.62
CA PHE A 143 -12.44 -17.84 -0.14
C PHE A 143 -12.37 -16.31 -0.29
N ASN A 144 -13.44 -15.67 -0.75
CA ASN A 144 -13.49 -14.22 -0.93
C ASN A 144 -13.33 -13.44 0.38
N ARG A 145 -13.70 -14.04 1.52
CA ARG A 145 -13.52 -13.46 2.85
C ARG A 145 -12.10 -13.63 3.37
N PHE A 146 -11.48 -14.79 3.10
CA PHE A 146 -10.18 -15.16 3.65
C PHE A 146 -9.00 -14.72 2.79
N ASN A 147 -9.10 -14.82 1.46
CA ASN A 147 -7.97 -14.68 0.53
C ASN A 147 -7.22 -13.35 0.65
N LYS A 148 -7.87 -12.26 1.05
CA LYS A 148 -7.25 -10.96 1.26
C LYS A 148 -6.11 -11.01 2.28
N ASN A 149 -6.23 -11.87 3.30
CA ASN A 149 -5.28 -11.97 4.39
C ASN A 149 -3.89 -12.44 3.91
N PRO A 150 -3.73 -13.61 3.25
CA PRO A 150 -2.43 -14.04 2.75
C PRO A 150 -1.81 -13.07 1.74
N HIS A 151 -2.62 -12.48 0.86
CA HIS A 151 -2.12 -11.50 -0.11
C HIS A 151 -1.58 -10.24 0.58
N ASN A 152 -2.33 -9.66 1.52
CA ASN A 152 -1.89 -8.51 2.30
C ASN A 152 -0.66 -8.83 3.14
N PHE A 153 -0.61 -9.99 3.78
CA PHE A 153 0.55 -10.44 4.54
C PHE A 153 1.79 -10.53 3.64
N PHE A 154 1.67 -11.19 2.49
CA PHE A 154 2.79 -11.34 1.56
C PHE A 154 3.30 -9.97 1.05
N LEU A 155 2.40 -9.09 0.61
CA LEU A 155 2.75 -7.79 0.05
C LEU A 155 3.35 -6.82 1.09
N ASN A 156 2.96 -6.95 2.37
CA ASN A 156 3.47 -6.09 3.45
C ASN A 156 4.82 -6.55 4.03
N TYR A 157 5.07 -7.86 4.09
CA TYR A 157 6.22 -8.40 4.84
C TYR A 157 7.30 -9.06 3.99
N SER A 158 7.07 -9.30 2.70
CA SER A 158 8.13 -9.70 1.78
C SER A 158 8.98 -8.52 1.31
N ASN A 159 10.03 -8.81 0.54
CA ASN A 159 10.86 -7.80 -0.13
C ASN A 159 10.16 -7.11 -1.33
N PHE A 160 8.84 -7.28 -1.50
CA PHE A 160 8.09 -6.71 -2.61
C PHE A 160 8.22 -5.19 -2.71
N SER A 161 8.23 -4.49 -1.57
CA SER A 161 8.44 -3.04 -1.51
C SER A 161 9.78 -2.62 -2.12
N THR A 162 10.84 -3.44 -1.95
CA THR A 162 12.14 -3.22 -2.57
C THR A 162 12.06 -3.41 -4.09
N CYS A 163 11.42 -4.49 -4.55
CA CYS A 163 11.18 -4.77 -5.96
C CYS A 163 10.42 -3.61 -6.65
N ILE A 164 9.32 -3.14 -6.05
CA ILE A 164 8.53 -2.01 -6.58
C ILE A 164 9.33 -0.70 -6.56
N SER A 165 10.09 -0.43 -5.50
CA SER A 165 10.94 0.76 -5.43
C SER A 165 11.98 0.78 -6.55
N GLN A 166 12.61 -0.37 -6.83
CA GLN A 166 13.56 -0.51 -7.94
C GLN A 166 12.86 -0.32 -9.30
N PHE A 167 11.67 -0.89 -9.49
CA PHE A 167 10.90 -0.70 -10.71
C PHE A 167 10.58 0.77 -10.96
N TYR A 168 10.13 1.50 -9.94
CA TYR A 168 9.86 2.94 -10.03
C TYR A 168 11.11 3.75 -10.36
N ARG A 169 12.28 3.37 -9.83
CA ARG A 169 13.53 4.00 -10.19
C ARG A 169 13.89 3.74 -11.65
N VAL A 170 13.75 2.51 -12.12
CA VAL A 170 14.04 2.13 -13.51
C VAL A 170 13.15 2.88 -14.51
N ILE A 171 11.86 3.07 -14.17
CA ILE A 171 10.94 3.88 -14.99
C ILE A 171 11.35 5.36 -15.01
N ARG A 172 11.83 5.91 -13.89
CA ARG A 172 12.27 7.33 -13.81
C ARG A 172 13.58 7.59 -14.54
N ASP A 173 14.50 6.64 -14.46
CA ASP A 173 15.84 6.76 -15.02
C ASP A 173 15.87 6.43 -16.53
N ASP A 174 14.71 6.09 -17.13
CA ASP A 174 14.60 5.61 -18.53
C ASP A 174 15.70 4.58 -18.84
N SER A 175 15.82 3.56 -17.97
CA SER A 175 16.90 2.57 -18.04
C SER A 175 16.43 1.21 -18.57
N PHE A 176 15.13 1.07 -18.87
CA PHE A 176 14.49 -0.14 -19.37
C PHE A 176 13.58 0.17 -20.56
N ASP A 177 14.18 0.85 -21.55
CA ASP A 177 13.55 1.63 -22.61
C ASP A 177 12.54 0.89 -23.51
N ASN A 178 12.52 -0.43 -23.54
CA ASN A 178 11.75 -1.14 -24.56
C ASN A 178 10.28 -1.37 -24.21
N CYS A 179 9.88 -1.29 -22.93
CA CYS A 179 8.49 -1.60 -22.56
C CYS A 179 7.83 -0.66 -21.55
N THR A 180 8.60 0.09 -20.75
CA THR A 180 8.06 1.00 -19.73
C THR A 180 7.40 2.25 -20.33
N TRP A 181 7.86 2.70 -21.51
CA TRP A 181 7.34 3.91 -22.18
C TRP A 181 5.92 3.77 -22.71
N ASN A 182 5.50 2.55 -23.01
CA ASN A 182 4.18 2.29 -23.59
C ASN A 182 3.05 2.36 -22.56
N TYR A 183 3.37 2.43 -21.27
CA TYR A 183 2.39 2.38 -20.19
C TYR A 183 2.73 3.38 -19.08
N PRO A 184 1.76 4.18 -18.61
CA PRO A 184 1.97 5.12 -17.51
C PRO A 184 1.95 4.38 -16.16
N PHE A 185 2.99 3.58 -15.87
CA PHE A 185 3.10 2.83 -14.61
C PHE A 185 3.17 3.71 -13.36
N LEU A 186 3.74 4.92 -13.50
CA LEU A 186 3.74 5.94 -12.47
C LEU A 186 2.57 6.90 -12.69
N SER A 187 1.87 7.27 -11.61
CA SER A 187 0.84 8.34 -11.60
C SER A 187 1.42 9.75 -11.87
N VAL A 188 2.75 9.84 -12.00
CA VAL A 188 3.51 11.07 -12.23
C VAL A 188 4.15 10.97 -13.61
N SER A 189 3.57 11.66 -14.59
CA SER A 189 4.20 11.90 -15.89
C SER A 189 5.42 12.80 -15.67
N TYR A 190 6.62 12.25 -15.84
CA TYR A 190 7.84 13.05 -15.98
C TYR A 190 7.94 13.55 -17.41
N LEU A 191 7.21 14.60 -17.74
CA LEU A 191 7.69 15.50 -18.78
C LEU A 191 8.74 16.40 -18.13
N CYS A 192 10.00 15.96 -18.17
CA CYS A 192 11.17 16.78 -17.86
C CYS A 192 11.35 17.84 -18.96
N SER A 193 10.41 18.79 -19.04
CA SER A 193 10.53 19.97 -19.88
C SER A 193 10.06 21.16 -19.05
N CYS A 194 10.98 22.07 -18.77
CA CYS A 194 10.90 23.19 -17.81
C CYS A 194 9.79 24.23 -18.09
N HIS A 195 8.71 23.91 -18.82
CA HIS A 195 7.64 24.85 -19.11
C HIS A 195 6.21 24.31 -19.19
N LEU A 196 5.96 23.02 -18.95
CA LEU A 196 4.57 22.52 -18.86
C LEU A 196 4.22 22.09 -17.45
N LYS A 197 3.20 22.77 -16.91
CA LYS A 197 2.40 22.36 -15.75
C LYS A 197 2.14 20.85 -15.83
N SER A 198 2.79 20.07 -14.96
CA SER A 198 2.58 18.62 -14.88
C SER A 198 1.13 18.34 -14.52
N ILE A 199 0.37 17.73 -15.44
CA ILE A 199 -0.91 17.13 -15.11
C ILE A 199 -0.59 15.83 -14.38
N ILE A 200 -0.60 15.90 -13.06
CA ILE A 200 -0.53 14.74 -12.17
C ILE A 200 -1.85 13.97 -12.35
N GLN A 201 -1.80 12.77 -12.93
CA GLN A 201 -2.97 11.91 -13.02
C GLN A 201 -3.15 11.21 -11.68
N LYS A 202 -3.99 11.79 -10.83
CA LYS A 202 -4.45 11.23 -9.55
C LYS A 202 -5.34 10.00 -9.70
N ASP A 203 -5.54 9.48 -10.91
CA ASP A 203 -6.57 8.48 -11.18
C ASP A 203 -6.02 7.05 -10.97
N PRO A 204 -6.44 6.36 -9.90
CA PRO A 204 -6.00 4.99 -9.62
C PRO A 204 -6.40 4.02 -10.73
N LEU A 205 -7.45 4.32 -11.51
CA LEU A 205 -7.88 3.51 -12.64
C LEU A 205 -6.83 3.48 -13.75
N ILE A 206 -6.14 4.60 -13.99
CA ILE A 206 -5.09 4.67 -15.02
C ILE A 206 -3.89 3.84 -14.60
N LYS A 207 -3.50 3.91 -13.32
CA LYS A 207 -2.41 3.10 -12.79
C LYS A 207 -2.74 1.60 -12.86
N ASN A 208 -3.94 1.21 -12.42
CA ASN A 208 -4.40 -0.17 -12.54
C ASN A 208 -4.39 -0.63 -14.01
N HIS A 209 -4.91 0.18 -14.92
CA HIS A 209 -4.91 -0.11 -16.35
C HIS A 209 -3.49 -0.26 -16.92
N ALA A 210 -2.54 0.59 -16.53
CA ALA A 210 -1.14 0.49 -16.95
C ALA A 210 -0.50 -0.83 -16.49
N TYR A 211 -0.72 -1.26 -15.24
CA TYR A 211 -0.21 -2.55 -14.76
C TYR A 211 -0.94 -3.75 -15.37
N SER A 212 -2.22 -3.61 -15.71
CA SER A 212 -2.97 -4.65 -16.43
C SER A 212 -2.45 -4.85 -17.86
N GLN A 213 -2.31 -3.77 -18.64
CA GLN A 213 -1.82 -3.83 -20.02
C GLN A 213 -0.31 -4.10 -20.09
N GLY A 214 0.45 -3.56 -19.15
CA GLY A 214 1.89 -3.70 -19.03
C GLY A 214 2.36 -4.95 -18.28
N LYS A 215 1.47 -5.93 -18.02
CA LYS A 215 1.77 -7.13 -17.24
C LYS A 215 3.06 -7.84 -17.67
N LEU A 216 3.24 -8.07 -18.97
CA LEU A 216 4.44 -8.74 -19.49
C LEU A 216 5.72 -7.93 -19.23
N CYS A 217 5.65 -6.60 -19.31
CA CYS A 217 6.77 -5.72 -19.03
C CYS A 217 7.16 -5.80 -17.55
N PHE A 218 6.18 -5.68 -16.65
CA PHE A 218 6.44 -5.75 -15.22
C PHE A 218 6.92 -7.13 -14.77
N LEU A 219 6.35 -8.22 -15.31
CA LEU A 219 6.84 -9.58 -15.05
C LEU A 219 8.26 -9.82 -15.58
N SER A 220 8.59 -9.26 -16.75
CA SER A 220 9.95 -9.35 -17.30
C SER A 220 10.97 -8.63 -16.42
N PHE A 221 10.61 -7.45 -15.91
CA PHE A 221 11.40 -6.75 -14.92
C PHE A 221 11.56 -7.58 -13.63
N ALA A 222 10.45 -8.07 -13.07
CA ALA A 222 10.47 -8.83 -11.83
C ALA A 222 11.37 -10.07 -11.91
N ASN A 223 11.32 -10.79 -13.03
CA ASN A 223 12.18 -11.95 -13.31
C ASN A 223 13.68 -11.63 -13.32
N GLN A 224 14.06 -10.40 -13.62
CA GLN A 224 15.48 -9.99 -13.70
C GLN A 224 16.00 -9.39 -12.39
N PHE A 225 15.15 -8.67 -11.65
CA PHE A 225 15.59 -7.80 -10.57
C PHE A 225 14.99 -8.11 -9.20
N CYS A 226 13.96 -8.95 -9.12
CA CYS A 226 13.25 -9.26 -7.88
C CYS A 226 13.56 -10.68 -7.38
N ASP A 227 13.32 -10.91 -6.08
CA ASP A 227 13.52 -12.21 -5.46
C ASP A 227 12.55 -13.26 -6.04
N VAL A 228 12.97 -14.53 -6.06
CA VAL A 228 12.21 -15.64 -6.68
C VAL A 228 10.80 -15.76 -6.11
N GLU A 229 10.62 -15.60 -4.80
CA GLU A 229 9.29 -15.67 -4.18
C GLU A 229 8.33 -14.57 -4.68
N ILE A 230 8.86 -13.41 -5.08
CA ILE A 230 8.05 -12.30 -5.62
C ILE A 230 7.62 -12.64 -7.05
N VAL A 231 8.52 -13.23 -7.83
CA VAL A 231 8.23 -13.73 -9.17
C VAL A 231 7.16 -14.81 -9.10
N ASP A 232 7.35 -15.82 -8.25
CA ASP A 232 6.38 -16.90 -8.03
C ASP A 232 5.00 -16.33 -7.64
N TYR A 233 4.96 -15.35 -6.74
CA TYR A 233 3.72 -14.70 -6.35
C TYR A 233 3.06 -13.98 -7.55
N LEU A 234 3.82 -13.20 -8.30
CA LEU A 234 3.30 -12.45 -9.44
C LEU A 234 2.79 -13.33 -10.58
N GLU A 235 3.43 -14.47 -10.82
CA GLU A 235 2.99 -15.43 -11.84
C GLU A 235 1.67 -16.10 -11.49
N ASN A 236 1.48 -16.45 -10.20
CA ASN A 236 0.30 -17.18 -9.74
C ASN A 236 -0.86 -16.27 -9.30
N TYR A 237 -0.57 -15.05 -8.84
CA TYR A 237 -1.53 -14.18 -8.14
C TYR A 237 -1.57 -12.74 -8.67
N TYR A 238 -1.24 -12.54 -9.95
CA TYR A 238 -1.20 -11.20 -10.58
C TYR A 238 -2.49 -10.39 -10.41
N GLU A 239 -3.65 -11.02 -10.55
CA GLU A 239 -4.94 -10.33 -10.44
C GLU A 239 -5.17 -9.77 -9.02
N PHE A 240 -4.74 -10.52 -7.99
CA PHE A 240 -4.78 -10.05 -6.61
C PHE A 240 -3.76 -8.93 -6.34
N PHE A 241 -2.60 -8.97 -7.01
CA PHE A 241 -1.69 -7.82 -7.01
C PHE A 241 -2.36 -6.57 -7.59
N LEU A 242 -3.07 -6.67 -8.72
CA LEU A 242 -3.82 -5.53 -9.27
C LEU A 242 -4.92 -5.05 -8.32
N GLU A 243 -5.65 -5.98 -7.68
CA GLU A 243 -6.71 -5.64 -6.72
C GLU A 243 -6.16 -4.89 -5.51
N PHE A 244 -5.14 -5.42 -4.82
CA PHE A 244 -4.69 -4.88 -3.54
C PHE A 244 -3.62 -3.78 -3.65
N ALA A 245 -2.74 -3.86 -4.65
CA ALA A 245 -1.61 -2.94 -4.77
C ALA A 245 -1.83 -1.82 -5.79
N MET A 246 -2.81 -1.95 -6.69
CA MET A 246 -3.09 -0.96 -7.75
C MET A 246 -4.48 -0.32 -7.65
N SER A 247 -5.27 -0.65 -6.62
CA SER A 247 -6.57 -0.05 -6.35
C SER A 247 -6.63 0.54 -4.94
N PRO A 248 -7.24 1.72 -4.73
CA PRO A 248 -7.25 2.37 -3.42
C PRO A 248 -7.99 1.57 -2.36
N SER A 249 -7.53 1.70 -1.13
CA SER A 249 -8.20 1.15 0.04
C SER A 249 -9.41 2.01 0.42
N ILE A 250 -10.49 1.39 0.91
CA ILE A 250 -11.75 2.09 1.19
C ILE A 250 -11.69 2.88 2.50
N ASP A 251 -11.12 2.32 3.57
CA ASP A 251 -11.22 2.90 4.92
C ASP A 251 -9.87 3.01 5.67
N ASP A 252 -8.79 2.40 5.17
CA ASP A 252 -7.53 2.28 5.91
C ASP A 252 -6.29 2.40 5.00
N CYS A 253 -5.12 2.56 5.61
CA CYS A 253 -3.87 2.61 4.87
C CYS A 253 -3.40 1.22 4.40
N GLY A 254 -3.93 0.78 3.26
CA GLY A 254 -3.64 -0.53 2.70
C GLY A 254 -2.36 -0.58 1.86
N VAL A 255 -2.23 -1.66 1.09
CA VAL A 255 -1.04 -1.95 0.29
C VAL A 255 -0.85 -0.91 -0.83
N PHE A 256 -1.94 -0.48 -1.45
CA PHE A 256 -1.91 0.55 -2.50
C PHE A 256 -1.24 1.84 -2.02
N GLU A 257 -1.68 2.41 -0.90
CA GLU A 257 -1.16 3.68 -0.39
C GLU A 257 0.31 3.55 0.03
N LYS A 258 0.70 2.40 0.60
CA LYS A 258 2.11 2.09 0.89
C LYS A 258 2.94 2.05 -0.39
N PHE A 259 2.45 1.40 -1.44
CA PHE A 259 3.16 1.32 -2.73
C PHE A 259 3.14 2.64 -3.50
N GLU A 260 2.13 3.48 -3.31
CA GLU A 260 2.09 4.84 -3.85
C GLU A 260 3.17 5.70 -3.18
N ALA A 261 3.28 5.62 -1.85
CA ALA A 261 4.29 6.33 -1.06
C ALA A 261 5.74 5.97 -1.46
N LEU A 262 6.00 4.75 -1.94
CA LEU A 262 7.31 4.36 -2.47
C LEU A 262 7.74 5.22 -3.67
N GLY A 263 6.80 5.82 -4.41
CA GLY A 263 7.11 6.76 -5.49
C GLY A 263 7.76 8.06 -4.99
N CYS A 264 7.60 8.39 -3.71
CA CYS A 264 8.21 9.55 -3.07
C CYS A 264 9.59 9.24 -2.45
N LYS A 265 10.01 7.97 -2.40
CA LYS A 265 11.17 7.51 -1.65
C LYS A 265 12.46 8.27 -2.01
N ASP A 266 12.79 8.38 -3.29
CA ASP A 266 14.02 9.06 -3.72
C ASP A 266 14.04 10.54 -3.32
N SER A 267 12.89 11.23 -3.39
CA SER A 267 12.80 12.63 -2.97
C SER A 267 12.91 12.76 -1.44
N MET A 268 12.36 11.81 -0.68
CA MET A 268 12.53 11.76 0.77
C MET A 268 13.99 11.48 1.16
N ASP A 269 14.64 10.53 0.48
CA ASP A 269 16.06 10.20 0.71
C ASP A 269 16.98 11.38 0.34
N PHE A 270 16.68 12.08 -0.77
CA PHE A 270 17.42 13.28 -1.17
C PHE A 270 17.23 14.43 -0.17
N PHE A 271 15.99 14.66 0.28
CA PHE A 271 15.68 15.62 1.33
C PHE A 271 16.47 15.32 2.61
N GLN A 272 16.50 14.06 3.06
CA GLN A 272 17.20 13.65 4.27
C GLN A 272 18.72 13.88 4.16
N LYS A 273 19.33 13.50 3.04
CA LYS A 273 20.76 13.76 2.79
C LYS A 273 21.10 15.25 2.73
N SER A 274 20.24 16.04 2.11
CA SER A 274 20.41 17.49 2.00
C SER A 274 20.32 18.16 3.38
N LYS A 275 19.36 17.73 4.19
CA LYS A 275 19.22 18.16 5.58
C LYS A 275 20.46 17.83 6.42
N GLU A 276 20.94 16.58 6.36
CA GLU A 276 22.15 16.16 7.10
C GLU A 276 23.38 16.99 6.67
N SER A 277 23.51 17.27 5.38
CA SER A 277 24.61 18.10 4.86
C SER A 277 24.54 19.53 5.37
N LEU A 278 23.33 20.11 5.46
CA LEU A 278 23.10 21.45 5.99
C LEU A 278 23.38 21.54 7.50
N GLU A 279 23.14 20.47 8.25
CA GLU A 279 23.39 20.41 9.70
C GLU A 279 24.89 20.28 10.02
N MET A 280 25.72 19.78 9.10
CA MET A 280 27.16 19.60 9.28
C MET A 280 28.02 20.79 8.83
N GLY A 281 27.46 21.75 8.08
CA GLY A 281 28.19 22.85 7.45
C GLY A 281 27.94 24.23 8.06
N ASN A 282 28.79 25.20 7.69
CA ASN A 282 28.46 26.61 7.85
C ASN A 282 27.37 26.97 6.84
N GLN A 283 26.19 27.30 7.35
CA GLN A 283 25.00 27.53 6.54
C GLN A 283 25.08 28.89 5.84
N THR A 284 25.05 28.89 4.51
CA THR A 284 24.97 30.11 3.71
C THR A 284 23.54 30.36 3.24
N GLN A 285 23.25 31.59 2.80
CA GLN A 285 21.95 31.93 2.22
C GLN A 285 21.60 31.03 1.02
N LYS A 286 22.60 30.66 0.22
CA LYS A 286 22.41 29.77 -0.93
C LYS A 286 22.00 28.35 -0.50
N ASP A 287 22.52 27.88 0.63
CA ASP A 287 22.16 26.56 1.16
C ASP A 287 20.70 26.54 1.64
N TYR A 288 20.21 27.63 2.25
CA TYR A 288 18.80 27.77 2.60
C TYR A 288 17.88 27.83 1.38
N GLU A 289 18.30 28.50 0.30
CA GLU A 289 17.53 28.53 -0.96
C GLU A 289 17.41 27.15 -1.60
N ILE A 290 18.52 26.40 -1.67
CA ILE A 290 18.54 25.02 -2.17
C ILE A 290 17.61 24.17 -1.30
N MET A 291 17.76 24.22 0.02
CA MET A 291 16.92 23.43 0.93
C MET A 291 15.44 23.83 0.87
N GLY A 292 15.13 25.12 0.71
CA GLY A 292 13.77 25.60 0.49
C GLY A 292 13.15 25.07 -0.80
N PHE A 293 13.94 24.96 -1.88
CA PHE A 293 13.50 24.31 -3.12
C PHE A 293 13.20 22.82 -2.90
N GLU A 294 14.12 22.08 -2.30
CA GLU A 294 13.93 20.65 -2.02
C GLU A 294 12.73 20.37 -1.12
N CYS A 295 12.49 21.24 -0.15
CA CYS A 295 11.30 21.22 0.70
C CYS A 295 10.01 21.31 -0.11
N ARG A 296 9.93 22.25 -1.06
CA ARG A 296 8.74 22.38 -1.93
C ARG A 296 8.57 21.16 -2.82
N GLU A 297 9.65 20.61 -3.37
CA GLU A 297 9.60 19.42 -4.22
C GLU A 297 9.06 18.21 -3.47
N VAL A 298 9.60 17.90 -2.27
CA VAL A 298 9.12 16.76 -1.48
C VAL A 298 7.68 16.97 -1.01
N GLN A 299 7.32 18.18 -0.54
CA GLN A 299 5.95 18.50 -0.11
C GLN A 299 4.96 18.36 -1.26
N ASN A 300 5.29 18.88 -2.44
CA ASN A 300 4.44 18.75 -3.63
C ASN A 300 4.22 17.28 -4.00
N ARG A 301 5.26 16.44 -3.95
CA ARG A 301 5.11 15.00 -4.23
C ARG A 301 4.20 14.30 -3.24
N ILE A 302 4.33 14.60 -1.95
CA ILE A 302 3.48 14.02 -0.91
C ILE A 302 2.01 14.47 -1.07
N GLN A 303 1.78 15.75 -1.37
CA GLN A 303 0.44 16.30 -1.62
C GLN A 303 -0.22 15.73 -2.88
N ASN A 304 0.57 15.15 -3.78
CA ASN A 304 0.12 14.54 -5.02
C ASN A 304 -0.24 13.06 -4.87
N LEU A 305 0.02 12.45 -3.72
CA LEU A 305 -0.49 11.12 -3.41
C LEU A 305 -2.01 11.14 -3.31
N THR A 306 -2.62 10.01 -3.65
CA THR A 306 -4.06 9.77 -3.45
C THR A 306 -4.41 9.85 -1.96
N ASN A 307 -3.58 9.22 -1.13
CA ASN A 307 -3.65 9.30 0.33
C ASN A 307 -2.22 9.22 0.93
N PRO A 308 -1.77 10.23 1.70
CA PRO A 308 -0.41 10.26 2.25
C PRO A 308 -0.19 9.34 3.46
N CYS A 309 -1.19 8.54 3.86
CA CYS A 309 -1.10 7.65 5.02
C CYS A 309 0.07 6.65 4.94
N GLY A 310 0.53 6.30 3.73
CA GLY A 310 1.67 5.39 3.52
C GLY A 310 3.01 5.99 3.95
N ILE A 311 3.06 7.30 4.19
CA ILE A 311 4.24 8.00 4.72
C ILE A 311 4.08 8.17 6.23
N PRO A 312 5.09 7.77 7.04
CA PRO A 312 5.03 7.91 8.49
C PRO A 312 4.66 9.33 8.95
N GLN A 313 3.66 9.46 9.83
CA GLN A 313 3.18 10.75 10.32
C GLN A 313 4.29 11.56 11.00
N GLU A 314 5.16 10.90 11.77
CA GLU A 314 6.31 11.53 12.42
C GLU A 314 7.27 12.18 11.40
N PHE A 315 7.51 11.50 10.27
CA PHE A 315 8.31 12.06 9.18
C PHE A 315 7.64 13.30 8.59
N GLN A 316 6.34 13.23 8.28
CA GLN A 316 5.61 14.36 7.70
C GLN A 316 5.63 15.58 8.61
N MET A 317 5.41 15.39 9.92
CA MET A 317 5.49 16.48 10.90
C MET A 317 6.87 17.12 10.95
N LYS A 318 7.93 16.32 11.16
CA LYS A 318 9.31 16.82 11.25
C LYS A 318 9.77 17.48 9.95
N MET A 319 9.38 16.93 8.81
CA MET A 319 9.65 17.49 7.49
C MET A 319 8.96 18.84 7.34
N ASN A 320 7.66 18.94 7.68
CA ASN A 320 6.92 20.21 7.56
C ASN A 320 7.51 21.30 8.47
N GLU A 321 7.80 21.00 9.73
CA GLU A 321 8.45 21.94 10.65
C GLU A 321 9.80 22.44 10.12
N PHE A 322 10.63 21.51 9.64
CA PHE A 322 11.92 21.84 9.05
C PHE A 322 11.76 22.69 7.78
N CYS A 323 10.80 22.34 6.93
CA CYS A 323 10.56 23.05 5.67
C CYS A 323 9.95 24.43 5.87
N GLU A 324 9.13 24.66 6.89
CA GLU A 324 8.70 26.00 7.26
C GLU A 324 9.88 26.87 7.66
N LYS A 325 10.80 26.34 8.46
CA LYS A 325 12.03 27.03 8.86
C LYS A 325 12.93 27.36 7.67
N MET A 326 13.15 26.39 6.78
CA MET A 326 13.99 26.59 5.59
C MET A 326 13.36 27.55 4.59
N ASN A 327 12.05 27.48 4.37
CA ASN A 327 11.35 28.43 3.53
C ASN A 327 11.47 29.85 4.09
N PHE A 328 11.34 30.04 5.40
CA PHE A 328 11.57 31.33 6.06
C PHE A 328 13.00 31.83 5.84
N PHE A 329 14.03 31.01 6.09
CA PHE A 329 15.41 31.44 5.86
C PHE A 329 15.75 31.67 4.39
N SER A 330 15.07 31.00 3.47
CA SER A 330 15.24 31.23 2.03
C SER A 330 14.57 32.52 1.54
N SER A 331 13.72 33.14 2.35
CA SER A 331 12.81 34.18 1.87
C SER A 331 13.49 35.55 1.67
N PRO A 332 12.93 36.41 0.79
CA PRO A 332 13.40 37.79 0.63
C PRO A 332 13.41 38.58 1.95
N PHE A 333 12.44 38.31 2.82
CA PHE A 333 12.36 38.93 4.14
C PHE A 333 13.57 38.59 5.00
N TRP A 334 13.92 37.32 5.15
CA TRP A 334 15.07 36.94 5.99
C TRP A 334 16.39 37.49 5.44
N LYS A 335 16.57 37.47 4.10
CA LYS A 335 17.71 38.11 3.45
C LYS A 335 17.82 39.59 3.81
N CYS A 336 16.69 40.29 3.79
CA CYS A 336 16.62 41.69 4.17
C CYS A 336 16.97 41.88 5.64
N VAL A 337 16.42 41.08 6.56
CA VAL A 337 16.76 41.14 8.00
C VAL A 337 18.27 40.96 8.19
N GLN A 338 18.88 39.94 7.59
CA GLN A 338 20.33 39.71 7.70
C GLN A 338 21.14 40.89 7.17
N ARG A 339 20.72 41.46 6.02
CA ARG A 339 21.36 42.63 5.44
C ARG A 339 21.27 43.84 6.38
N MET A 340 20.07 44.15 6.88
CA MET A 340 19.84 45.25 7.82
C MET A 340 20.69 45.12 9.09
N LYS A 341 20.83 43.90 9.63
CA LYS A 341 21.71 43.62 10.78
C LYS A 341 23.18 43.81 10.44
N SER A 342 23.65 43.20 9.35
CA SER A 342 25.07 43.20 8.97
C SER A 342 25.59 44.58 8.54
N GLU A 343 24.76 45.36 7.85
CA GLU A 343 25.06 46.74 7.42
C GLU A 343 24.73 47.77 8.52
N ASN A 344 24.11 47.33 9.62
CA ASN A 344 23.58 48.18 10.71
C ASN A 344 22.79 49.39 10.19
N ILE A 345 21.80 49.12 9.33
CA ILE A 345 21.03 50.16 8.63
C ILE A 345 20.38 51.11 9.62
N GLN A 346 20.52 52.40 9.36
CA GLN A 346 19.91 53.47 10.15
C GLN A 346 18.75 54.07 9.35
N PRO A 347 17.49 53.92 9.79
CA PRO A 347 16.36 54.52 9.10
C PRO A 347 16.41 56.05 9.20
N ASP A 348 15.73 56.73 8.28
CA ASP A 348 15.59 58.19 8.37
C ASP A 348 14.78 58.56 9.61
N LEU A 349 15.47 59.07 10.63
CA LEU A 349 14.87 59.40 11.92
C LEU A 349 13.90 60.60 11.86
N LEU A 350 13.92 61.39 10.78
CA LEU A 350 12.91 62.42 10.56
C LEU A 350 11.58 61.82 10.10
N LEU A 351 11.64 60.73 9.34
CA LEU A 351 10.46 59.99 8.87
C LEU A 351 9.98 58.95 9.89
N TYR A 352 10.92 58.36 10.64
CA TYR A 352 10.66 57.29 11.60
C TYR A 352 11.26 57.58 13.00
N PRO A 353 10.73 58.59 13.73
CA PRO A 353 11.34 59.07 14.97
C PRO A 353 11.32 58.06 16.12
N HIS A 354 10.45 57.05 16.08
CA HIS A 354 10.37 55.99 17.09
C HIS A 354 11.52 54.97 17.01
N PHE A 355 12.37 55.02 15.98
CA PHE A 355 13.62 54.25 15.93
C PHE A 355 14.83 54.99 16.54
N ILE A 356 14.65 56.20 17.08
CA ILE A 356 15.75 56.93 17.73
C ILE A 356 16.32 56.08 18.88
N GLY A 357 17.62 55.80 18.80
CA GLY A 357 18.35 55.02 19.81
C GLY A 357 18.28 53.51 19.63
N LEU A 358 17.55 53.01 18.62
CA LEU A 358 17.51 51.58 18.27
C LEU A 358 18.58 51.27 17.22
N GLN A 359 19.28 50.14 17.36
CA GLN A 359 20.27 49.68 16.39
C GLN A 359 19.87 48.36 15.76
N PHE A 360 19.77 48.33 14.43
CA PHE A 360 19.45 47.10 13.70
C PHE A 360 20.53 46.02 13.84
N GLY A 361 21.79 46.41 14.06
CA GLY A 361 22.89 45.48 14.33
C GLY A 361 22.89 44.89 15.75
N ASP A 362 22.05 45.39 16.66
CA ASP A 362 21.95 44.89 18.04
C ASP A 362 20.79 43.89 18.19
N ASP A 363 21.11 42.71 18.74
CA ASP A 363 20.12 41.68 19.01
C ASP A 363 19.16 42.09 20.13
N THR A 364 19.54 42.99 21.05
CA THR A 364 18.66 43.44 22.13
C THR A 364 17.52 44.34 21.65
N ASP A 365 17.73 45.09 20.57
CA ASP A 365 16.74 46.01 20.00
C ASP A 365 15.83 45.33 18.98
N SER A 366 16.21 44.14 18.52
CA SER A 366 15.54 43.39 17.44
C SER A 366 14.04 43.17 17.70
N CYS A 367 13.63 42.84 18.93
CA CYS A 367 12.20 42.67 19.26
C CYS A 367 11.41 43.99 19.14
N THR A 368 11.99 45.09 19.63
CA THR A 368 11.35 46.42 19.60
C THR A 368 11.20 46.88 18.16
N ILE A 369 12.28 46.79 17.38
CA ILE A 369 12.33 47.17 15.97
C ILE A 369 11.27 46.44 15.15
N PHE A 370 11.19 45.12 15.25
CA PHE A 370 10.32 44.32 14.38
C PHE A 370 8.88 44.25 14.88
N ARG A 371 8.55 44.73 16.08
CA ARG A 371 7.16 44.92 16.51
C ARG A 371 6.51 46.12 15.83
N GLU A 372 7.27 47.15 15.51
CA GLU A 372 6.79 48.35 14.83
C GLU A 372 6.22 48.05 13.43
N ASP A 373 5.12 48.70 13.05
CA ASP A 373 4.48 48.49 11.75
C ASP A 373 5.24 49.18 10.62
N SER A 374 5.91 50.28 10.93
CA SER A 374 6.74 51.06 10.00
C SER A 374 8.00 50.32 9.55
N VAL A 375 8.42 49.24 10.24
CA VAL A 375 9.56 48.41 9.82
C VAL A 375 9.36 47.84 8.42
N LYS A 376 8.09 47.62 8.01
CA LYS A 376 7.74 47.20 6.65
C LYS A 376 8.20 48.20 5.61
N ASN A 377 7.95 49.49 5.85
CA ASN A 377 8.31 50.55 4.90
C ASN A 377 9.83 50.71 4.82
N ILE A 378 10.52 50.61 5.95
CA ILE A 378 11.99 50.63 5.99
C ILE A 378 12.54 49.43 5.20
N MET A 379 12.03 48.22 5.40
CA MET A 379 12.47 47.06 4.62
C MET A 379 12.24 47.24 3.12
N ILE A 380 11.12 47.84 2.70
CA ILE A 380 10.85 48.16 1.29
C ILE A 380 11.87 49.17 0.74
N GLU A 381 12.19 50.22 1.49
CA GLU A 381 13.15 51.25 1.10
C GLU A 381 14.55 50.69 0.86
N TYR A 382 15.02 49.78 1.72
CA TYR A 382 16.40 49.29 1.70
C TYR A 382 16.59 47.97 0.94
N CYS A 383 15.54 47.14 0.86
CA CYS A 383 15.61 45.79 0.28
C CYS A 383 14.69 45.59 -0.94
N GLY A 384 13.78 46.53 -1.23
CA GLY A 384 12.86 46.47 -2.35
C GLY A 384 11.50 45.84 -2.00
N SER A 385 10.58 45.87 -2.97
CA SER A 385 9.18 45.45 -2.78
C SER A 385 8.97 43.95 -2.65
N GLU A 386 9.96 43.12 -2.95
CA GLU A 386 9.89 41.65 -2.84
C GLU A 386 9.67 41.18 -1.40
N VAL A 387 10.01 42.02 -0.41
CA VAL A 387 9.82 41.75 1.03
C VAL A 387 8.35 41.85 1.46
N ILE A 388 7.46 42.39 0.60
CA ILE A 388 6.05 42.57 0.91
C ILE A 388 5.31 41.21 0.96
N ASP A 389 5.71 40.28 0.11
CA ASP A 389 5.03 39.00 -0.07
C ASP A 389 5.22 38.12 1.16
N GLY A 390 4.15 37.96 1.95
CA GLY A 390 4.19 37.16 3.18
C GLY A 390 4.75 37.89 4.41
N PHE A 391 5.00 39.20 4.32
CA PHE A 391 5.62 40.01 5.38
C PHE A 391 5.04 39.75 6.79
N GLU A 392 3.71 39.79 6.95
CA GLU A 392 3.08 39.61 8.27
C GLU A 392 3.31 38.21 8.84
N LYS A 393 3.25 37.19 7.99
CA LYS A 393 3.52 35.79 8.37
C LYS A 393 4.97 35.64 8.83
N GLU A 394 5.90 36.22 8.08
CA GLU A 394 7.33 36.11 8.33
C GLU A 394 7.77 36.96 9.54
N LYS A 395 7.24 38.18 9.69
CA LYS A 395 7.38 39.01 10.90
C LYS A 395 6.89 38.26 12.14
N SER A 396 5.70 37.65 12.07
CA SER A 396 5.16 36.84 13.16
C SER A 396 6.06 35.64 13.50
N TYR A 397 6.57 34.93 12.48
CA TYR A 397 7.49 33.82 12.66
C TYR A 397 8.82 34.27 13.31
N LEU A 398 9.39 35.38 12.82
CA LEU A 398 10.62 35.98 13.35
C LEU A 398 10.49 36.33 14.84
N LEU A 399 9.41 37.02 15.22
CA LEU A 399 9.17 37.43 16.60
C LEU A 399 9.00 36.22 17.53
N LYS A 400 8.35 35.14 17.06
CA LYS A 400 8.28 33.87 17.81
C LYS A 400 9.66 33.23 17.96
N MET A 401 10.44 33.20 16.88
CA MET A 401 11.79 32.62 16.88
C MET A 401 12.74 33.33 17.86
N TRP A 402 12.61 34.66 17.99
CA TRP A 402 13.38 35.46 18.95
C TRP A 402 12.78 35.53 20.35
N ASN A 403 11.69 34.79 20.64
CA ASN A 403 10.96 34.85 21.91
C ASN A 403 10.51 36.27 22.30
N CYS A 404 10.17 37.10 21.31
CA CYS A 404 9.66 38.46 21.49
C CYS A 404 8.15 38.47 21.83
N ILE A 405 7.64 37.48 22.57
CA ILE A 405 6.22 37.38 22.96
C ILE A 405 5.95 38.37 24.09
#